data_AF-A0A1H6L7W4-F1
#
_entry.id   AF-A0A1H6L7W4-F1
#
_cell.length_a   1.000
_cell.length_b   1.000
_cell.length_c   1.000
_cell.angle_alpha   90.00
_cell.angle_beta   90.00
_cell.angle_gamma   90.00
#
_symmetry.space_group_name_H-M   'P 1'
#
loop_
_entity.id
_entity.type
_entity.pdbx_description
1 polymer ?
#
loop_
_entity_poly.entity_id
_entity_poly.type
_entity_poly.pdbx_seq_one_letter_code
_entity_poly.pdbx_strand_id
1 'polypeptide(L)'
;MTNPWSGLDAATQEKNLYLDPSVIPELNRVFEPYKASLQRLIDDGLDETATYFGTEKNSLAVILGKAFDARGKELTTYLNEQLSQSKDFVKTAQDAADALKAAEGD
;
A
#
# COMPACT_ATOMS: atom_id res chain seq x y z
N MET A 1 3.56 1.09 -11.43
CA MET A 1 4.95 1.52 -11.14
C MET A 1 5.74 0.34 -10.59
N THR A 2 7.08 0.38 -10.68
CA THR A 2 7.98 -0.68 -10.17
C THR A 2 8.12 -0.57 -8.65
N ASN A 3 8.13 -1.70 -7.92
CA ASN A 3 8.34 -1.74 -6.47
C ASN A 3 9.65 -0.99 -6.10
N PRO A 4 9.61 0.06 -5.25
CA PRO A 4 10.79 0.85 -4.90
C PRO A 4 11.80 0.08 -4.04
N TRP A 5 11.39 -1.04 -3.44
CA TRP A 5 12.20 -1.88 -2.57
C TRP A 5 12.87 -3.05 -3.29
N SER A 6 12.69 -3.17 -4.60
CA SER A 6 13.25 -4.28 -5.39
C SER A 6 14.76 -4.44 -5.24
N GLY A 7 15.49 -3.34 -5.05
CA GLY A 7 16.93 -3.37 -4.77
C GLY A 7 17.28 -3.95 -3.40
N LEU A 8 16.45 -3.70 -2.37
CA LEU A 8 16.63 -4.31 -1.05
C LEU A 8 16.27 -5.79 -1.09
N ASP A 9 15.19 -6.14 -1.80
CA ASP A 9 14.78 -7.54 -2.00
C ASP A 9 15.88 -8.36 -2.71
N ALA A 10 16.47 -7.80 -3.77
CA ALA A 10 17.61 -8.41 -4.45
C ALA A 10 18.83 -8.56 -3.53
N ALA A 11 19.18 -7.51 -2.76
CA ALA A 11 20.29 -7.57 -1.82
C ALA A 11 20.09 -8.63 -0.72
N THR A 12 18.85 -8.82 -0.24
CA THR A 12 18.50 -9.91 0.69
C THR A 12 18.72 -11.28 0.05
N GLN A 13 18.24 -11.50 -1.18
CA GLN A 13 18.41 -12.77 -1.89
C GLN A 13 19.87 -13.10 -2.19
N GLU A 14 20.68 -12.08 -2.47
CA GLU A 14 22.13 -12.19 -2.68
C GLU A 14 22.93 -12.31 -1.37
N LYS A 15 22.28 -12.36 -0.20
CA LYS A 15 22.93 -12.41 1.13
C LYS A 15 23.81 -11.19 1.43
N ASN A 16 23.55 -10.07 0.76
CA ASN A 16 24.23 -8.79 0.94
C ASN A 16 23.50 -7.87 1.93
N LEU A 17 22.29 -8.23 2.35
CA LEU A 17 21.49 -7.52 3.32
C LEU A 17 20.92 -8.50 4.35
N TYR A 18 21.16 -8.18 5.62
CA TYR A 18 20.59 -8.87 6.77
C TYR A 18 19.96 -7.85 7.71
N LEU A 19 18.90 -8.27 8.40
CA LEU A 19 18.21 -7.43 9.36
C LEU A 19 18.09 -8.15 10.69
N ASP A 20 18.36 -7.45 11.80
CA ASP A 20 18.18 -8.03 13.14
C ASP A 20 16.69 -8.40 13.35
N PRO A 21 16.33 -9.65 13.67
CA PRO A 21 14.93 -10.05 13.85
C PRO A 21 14.18 -9.29 14.93
N SER A 22 14.89 -8.69 15.89
CA SER A 22 14.31 -7.86 16.95
C SER A 22 13.64 -6.58 16.44
N VAL A 23 13.92 -6.14 15.21
CA VAL A 23 13.27 -4.97 14.62
C VAL A 23 11.89 -5.29 14.01
N ILE A 24 11.60 -6.55 13.73
CA ILE A 24 10.33 -6.97 13.08
C ILE A 24 9.10 -6.63 13.94
N PRO A 25 9.08 -6.84 15.27
CA PRO A 25 7.96 -6.41 16.11
C PRO A 25 7.68 -4.90 16.02
N GLU A 26 8.73 -4.07 16.01
CA GLU A 26 8.58 -2.61 15.92
C GLU A 26 8.09 -2.17 14.54
N LEU A 27 8.58 -2.82 13.49
CA LEU A 27 8.14 -2.58 12.12
C LEU A 27 6.66 -2.93 11.96
N ASN A 28 6.22 -4.09 12.48
CA ASN A 28 4.80 -4.48 12.50
C ASN A 28 3.95 -3.50 13.33
N ARG A 29 4.44 -3.04 14.49
CA ARG A 29 3.74 -2.07 15.35
C ARG A 29 3.39 -0.79 14.59
N VAL A 30 4.27 -0.32 13.71
CA VAL A 30 4.09 0.91 12.93
C VAL A 30 3.29 0.66 11.65
N PHE A 31 3.61 -0.39 10.90
CA PHE A 31 3.05 -0.60 9.57
C PHE A 31 1.68 -1.28 9.57
N GLU A 32 1.33 -2.11 10.56
CA GLU A 32 -0.01 -2.72 10.60
C GLU A 32 -1.15 -1.69 10.72
N PRO A 33 -1.09 -0.71 11.66
CA PRO A 33 -2.10 0.33 11.73
C PRO A 33 -2.17 1.19 10.47
N TYR A 34 -1.02 1.46 9.84
CA TYR A 34 -0.95 2.22 8.60
C TYR A 34 -1.63 1.47 7.44
N LYS A 35 -1.30 0.20 7.22
CA LYS A 35 -1.93 -0.66 6.21
C LYS A 35 -3.43 -0.77 6.43
N ALA A 36 -3.88 -0.94 7.68
CA ALA A 36 -5.30 -0.98 8.01
C ALA A 36 -6.02 0.34 7.69
N SER A 37 -5.35 1.48 7.92
CA SER A 37 -5.91 2.80 7.59
C SER A 37 -6.02 3.01 6.09
N LEU A 38 -5.00 2.60 5.32
CA LEU A 38 -5.06 2.63 3.86
C LEU A 38 -6.19 1.75 3.32
N GLN A 39 -6.33 0.53 3.85
CA GLN A 39 -7.39 -0.38 3.42
C GLN A 39 -8.78 0.21 3.69
N ARG A 40 -9.01 0.82 4.86
CA ARG A 40 -10.28 1.51 5.14
C ARG A 40 -10.59 2.62 4.15
N LEU A 41 -9.60 3.46 3.83
CA LEU A 41 -9.79 4.54 2.86
C LEU A 41 -10.06 4.02 1.43
N ILE A 42 -9.52 2.86 1.08
CA ILE A 42 -9.83 2.17 -0.18
C ILE A 42 -11.25 1.61 -0.14
N ASP A 43 -11.64 0.97 0.96
CA ASP A 43 -12.96 0.35 1.14
C ASP A 43 -14.09 1.39 1.21
N ASP A 44 -13.80 2.60 1.70
CA ASP A 44 -14.76 3.72 1.77
C ASP A 44 -15.19 4.24 0.39
N GLY A 45 -14.56 3.78 -0.71
CA GLY A 45 -15.06 3.93 -2.08
C GLY A 45 -15.33 5.39 -2.48
N LEU A 46 -14.26 6.13 -2.82
CA LEU A 46 -14.39 7.54 -3.23
C LEU A 46 -14.82 7.73 -4.70
N ASP A 47 -15.02 6.64 -5.44
CA ASP A 47 -15.23 6.60 -6.89
C ASP A 47 -16.65 6.17 -7.34
N GLU A 48 -17.58 5.93 -6.40
CA GLU A 48 -18.99 5.64 -6.70
C GLU A 48 -19.93 6.70 -6.10
N THR A 49 -20.11 7.83 -6.78
CA THR A 49 -20.98 8.94 -6.32
C THR A 49 -22.36 8.99 -6.98
N ALA A 50 -22.85 7.86 -7.45
CA ALA A 50 -24.14 7.77 -8.12
C ALA A 50 -25.23 8.48 -7.30
N THR A 51 -25.93 9.44 -7.93
CA THR A 51 -27.00 10.27 -7.36
C THR A 51 -26.60 11.34 -6.32
N TYR A 52 -25.35 11.41 -5.85
CA TYR A 52 -24.92 12.42 -4.86
C TYR A 52 -25.09 13.86 -5.34
N PHE A 53 -24.94 14.08 -6.65
CA PHE A 53 -25.02 15.40 -7.25
C PHE A 53 -26.38 15.71 -7.88
N GLY A 54 -27.35 14.78 -7.76
CA GLY A 54 -28.67 14.86 -8.36
C GLY A 54 -28.90 13.85 -9.49
N THR A 55 -29.91 14.09 -10.31
CA THR A 55 -30.32 13.16 -11.38
C THR A 55 -29.66 13.49 -12.72
N GLU A 56 -29.58 12.51 -13.62
CA GLU A 56 -29.03 12.66 -14.98
C GLU A 56 -29.76 13.71 -15.84
N LYS A 57 -30.96 14.14 -15.42
CA LYS A 57 -31.70 15.23 -16.06
C LYS A 57 -31.03 16.60 -15.87
N ASN A 58 -30.17 16.75 -14.86
CA ASN A 58 -29.35 17.94 -14.63
C ASN A 58 -27.94 17.71 -15.18
N SER A 59 -27.60 18.37 -16.29
CA SER A 59 -26.28 18.23 -16.91
C SER A 59 -25.12 18.66 -16.00
N LEU A 60 -25.34 19.62 -15.08
CA LEU A 60 -24.35 20.00 -14.08
C LEU A 60 -24.10 18.86 -13.07
N ALA A 61 -25.15 18.14 -12.67
CA ALA A 61 -25.03 16.99 -11.77
C ALA A 61 -24.15 15.89 -12.39
N VAL A 62 -24.33 15.63 -13.68
CA VAL A 62 -23.52 14.65 -14.44
C VAL A 62 -22.05 15.07 -14.52
N ILE A 63 -21.79 16.36 -14.77
CA ILE A 63 -20.41 16.88 -14.84
C ILE A 63 -19.73 16.80 -13.47
N LEU A 64 -20.43 17.18 -12.40
CA LEU A 64 -19.90 17.11 -11.02
C LEU A 64 -19.62 15.67 -10.59
N GLY A 65 -20.55 14.74 -10.87
CA GLY A 65 -20.34 13.31 -10.61
C GLY A 65 -19.10 12.77 -11.29
N LYS A 66 -18.95 12.99 -12.61
CA LYS A 66 -17.76 12.56 -13.36
C LYS A 66 -16.45 13.15 -12.80
N ALA A 67 -16.46 14.42 -12.42
CA ALA A 67 -15.27 15.06 -11.86
C ALA A 67 -14.91 14.48 -10.48
N PHE A 68 -15.91 14.20 -9.64
CA PHE A 68 -15.68 13.59 -8.34
C PHE A 68 -15.21 12.14 -8.48
N ASP A 69 -15.88 11.32 -9.29
CA ASP A 69 -15.50 9.93 -9.52
C ASP A 69 -14.08 9.82 -10.10
N ALA A 70 -13.70 10.74 -11.00
CA ALA A 70 -12.33 10.78 -11.53
C ALA A 70 -11.29 11.06 -10.43
N ARG A 71 -11.57 12.02 -9.53
CA ARG A 71 -10.68 12.32 -8.39
C ARG A 71 -10.68 11.20 -7.36
N GLY A 72 -11.83 10.59 -7.11
CA GLY A 72 -11.97 9.39 -6.30
C GLY A 72 -11.09 8.27 -6.81
N LYS A 73 -11.16 7.99 -8.12
CA LYS A 73 -10.34 6.97 -8.77
C LYS A 73 -8.84 7.26 -8.69
N GLU A 74 -8.43 8.51 -8.90
CA GLU A 74 -7.02 8.92 -8.73
C GLU A 74 -6.54 8.65 -7.30
N LEU A 75 -7.34 9.03 -6.31
CA LEU A 75 -7.02 8.83 -4.90
C LEU A 75 -7.00 7.34 -4.53
N THR A 76 -8.01 6.57 -4.92
CA THR A 76 -8.07 5.11 -4.72
C THR A 76 -6.87 4.42 -5.36
N THR A 77 -6.45 4.86 -6.56
CA THR A 77 -5.24 4.36 -7.22
C THR A 77 -4.00 4.62 -6.38
N TYR A 78 -3.82 5.87 -5.93
CA TYR A 78 -2.69 6.25 -5.08
C TYR A 78 -2.67 5.45 -3.76
N LEU A 79 -3.81 5.30 -3.10
CA LEU A 79 -3.91 4.53 -1.85
C LEU A 79 -3.55 3.06 -2.04
N ASN A 80 -4.00 2.44 -3.14
CA ASN A 80 -3.62 1.07 -3.50
C ASN A 80 -2.11 0.94 -3.73
N GLU A 81 -1.49 1.92 -4.40
CA GLU A 81 -0.04 1.95 -4.57
C GLU A 81 0.70 2.06 -3.25
N GLN A 82 0.27 2.97 -2.35
CA GLN A 82 0.84 3.10 -1.01
C GLN A 82 0.71 1.81 -0.19
N LEU A 83 -0.44 1.14 -0.29
CA LEU A 83 -0.69 -0.13 0.39
C LEU A 83 0.23 -1.23 -0.13
N SER A 84 0.40 -1.33 -1.45
CA SER A 84 1.33 -2.29 -2.07
C SER A 84 2.76 -2.04 -1.62
N GLN A 85 3.24 -0.80 -1.71
CA GLN A 85 4.61 -0.44 -1.33
C GLN A 85 4.88 -0.71 0.16
N SER A 86 3.88 -0.51 1.02
CA SER A 86 3.98 -0.82 2.45
C SER A 86 4.07 -2.32 2.71
N LYS A 87 3.30 -3.14 1.98
CA LYS A 87 3.36 -4.59 2.06
C LYS A 87 4.72 -5.10 1.59
N ASP A 88 5.22 -4.57 0.47
CA ASP A 88 6.52 -4.94 -0.09
C ASP A 88 7.66 -4.62 0.87
N PHE A 89 7.65 -3.44 1.52
CA PHE A 89 8.65 -3.07 2.52
C PHE A 89 8.68 -4.03 3.70
N VAL A 90 7.52 -4.31 4.30
CA VAL A 90 7.40 -5.23 5.46
C VAL A 90 7.91 -6.62 5.09
N LYS A 91 7.55 -7.10 3.89
CA LYS A 91 8.00 -8.39 3.38
C LYS A 91 9.52 -8.42 3.23
N THR A 92 10.12 -7.43 2.57
CA THR A 92 11.58 -7.38 2.39
C THR A 92 12.32 -7.34 3.73
N ALA A 93 11.79 -6.65 4.73
CA ALA A 93 12.36 -6.65 6.08
C ALA A 93 12.28 -8.03 6.75
N GLN A 94 11.15 -8.73 6.60
CA GLN A 94 10.96 -10.10 7.11
C GLN A 94 11.91 -11.08 6.42
N ASP A 95 12.00 -11.02 5.09
CA ASP A 95 12.90 -11.85 4.30
C ASP A 95 14.37 -11.63 4.72
N ALA A 96 14.77 -10.39 4.99
CA ALA A 96 16.13 -10.06 5.47
C ALA A 96 16.42 -10.59 6.89
N ALA A 97 15.41 -10.59 7.77
CA ALA A 97 15.53 -11.14 9.12
C ALA A 97 15.59 -12.66 9.14
N ASP A 98 14.80 -13.31 8.30
CA ASP A 98 14.81 -14.77 8.19
C ASP A 98 16.08 -15.28 7.48
N ALA A 99 16.62 -14.52 6.53
CA ALA A 99 17.93 -14.80 5.93
C ALA A 99 19.06 -14.77 6.97
N LEU A 100 19.01 -13.85 7.95
CA LEU A 100 20.00 -13.79 9.04
C LEU A 100 19.91 -15.01 9.95
N LYS A 101 18.69 -15.39 10.39
CA LYS A 101 18.48 -16.58 11.21
C LYS A 101 18.97 -17.85 10.52
N ALA A 102 18.75 -17.97 9.20
CA ALA A 102 19.23 -19.10 8.42
C ALA A 102 20.76 -19.13 8.35
N ALA A 103 21.41 -17.97 8.21
CA ALA A 103 22.87 -17.88 8.16
C ALA A 103 23.54 -18.11 9.54
N GLU A 104 22.88 -17.80 10.65
CA GLU A 104 23.37 -18.06 12.01
C GLU A 104 23.13 -19.51 12.47
N GLY A 105 22.24 -20.24 11.81
CA GLY A 105 21.90 -21.64 12.10
C GLY A 105 22.67 -22.68 11.29
N ASP A 106 23.41 -22.27 10.26
CA ASP A 106 24.37 -23.07 9.48
C ASP A 106 25.78 -23.05 10.11
#